data_AF-A0A940T0Y3-F1
#
_entry.id   AF-A0A940T0Y3-F1
#
_cell.length_a   1.000
_cell.length_b   1.000
_cell.length_c   1.000
_cell.angle_alpha   90.00
_cell.angle_beta   90.00
_cell.angle_gamma   90.00
#
_symmetry.space_group_name_H-M   'P 1'
#
loop_
_entity.id
_entity.type
_entity.pdbx_description
1 polymer ?
#
loop_
_entity_poly.entity_id
_entity_poly.type
_entity_poly.pdbx_seq_one_letter_code
_entity_poly.pdbx_strand_id
1 'polypeptide(L)'
;MTVDSPLIMSLQVEIAAPAEPHVDWSIGYAPEPDESGNRFLLAHLHVATGDGTADIDVSGVLQGDNAGALLEESEIVTFERQLDSVASLNLLYFTARTAALGALGLIESRPEIPTSAPKARLARLVRADGVEASHQTSEPAEA
;
A
#
# COMPACT_ATOMS: atom_id res chain seq x y z
N MET A 1 7.45 -7.56 16.05
CA MET A 1 7.66 -7.17 14.65
C MET A 1 7.92 -5.67 14.58
N THR A 2 8.83 -5.25 13.72
CA THR A 2 9.19 -3.84 13.49
C THR A 2 9.30 -3.57 12.00
N VAL A 3 8.86 -2.39 11.56
CA VAL A 3 9.10 -1.92 10.20
C VAL A 3 10.32 -1.01 10.19
N ASP A 4 11.30 -1.39 9.38
CA ASP A 4 12.54 -0.66 9.17
C ASP A 4 12.65 -0.14 7.74
N SER A 5 13.51 0.88 7.57
CA SER A 5 13.94 1.42 6.28
C SER A 5 12.79 1.84 5.34
N PRO A 6 11.91 2.77 5.75
CA PRO A 6 10.87 3.28 4.86
C PRO A 6 11.51 3.99 3.65
N LEU A 7 11.07 3.66 2.44
CA LEU A 7 11.55 4.28 1.21
C LEU A 7 10.38 4.68 0.32
N ILE A 8 10.31 5.95 -0.07
CA ILE A 8 9.35 6.42 -1.09
C ILE A 8 9.77 5.83 -2.44
N MET A 9 8.88 5.04 -3.04
CA MET A 9 9.07 4.37 -4.31
C MET A 9 8.52 5.19 -5.47
N SER A 10 7.37 5.82 -5.26
CA SER A 10 6.69 6.63 -6.25
C SER A 10 6.01 7.83 -5.58
N LEU A 11 5.88 8.90 -6.35
CA LEU A 11 5.08 10.08 -6.00
C LEU A 11 4.48 10.59 -7.30
N GLN A 12 3.15 10.63 -7.34
CA GLN A 12 2.40 11.17 -8.46
C GLN A 12 1.42 12.23 -7.94
N VAL A 13 1.29 13.31 -8.70
CA VAL A 13 0.34 14.39 -8.43
C VAL A 13 -0.43 14.65 -9.69
N GLU A 14 -1.75 14.70 -9.59
CA GLU A 14 -2.61 15.06 -10.70
C GLU A 14 -3.44 16.29 -10.35
N ILE A 15 -3.48 17.24 -11.28
CA ILE A 15 -4.34 18.42 -11.18
C ILE A 15 -5.64 18.07 -11.89
N ALA A 16 -6.54 17.44 -11.16
CA ALA A 16 -7.90 17.14 -11.59
C ALA A 16 -8.76 17.11 -10.33
N ALA A 17 -9.89 17.79 -10.32
CA ALA A 17 -10.82 17.76 -9.18
C ALA A 17 -11.54 16.40 -9.15
N PRO A 18 -11.20 15.45 -8.26
CA PRO A 18 -12.02 14.26 -8.04
C PRO A 18 -13.41 14.65 -7.51
N ALA A 19 -14.37 13.74 -7.67
CA ALA A 19 -15.76 14.01 -7.32
C ALA A 19 -16.00 14.20 -5.81
N GLU A 20 -15.15 13.63 -4.94
CA GLU A 20 -15.24 13.76 -3.48
C GLU A 20 -13.86 13.70 -2.82
N PRO A 21 -13.49 14.65 -1.94
CA PRO A 21 -12.25 14.58 -1.17
C PRO A 21 -12.20 13.37 -0.25
N HIS A 22 -11.11 12.62 -0.26
CA HIS A 22 -10.93 11.44 0.59
C HIS A 22 -9.46 11.10 0.80
N VAL A 23 -9.20 10.22 1.79
CA VAL A 23 -7.88 9.69 2.09
C VAL A 23 -7.99 8.18 2.18
N ASP A 24 -7.21 7.49 1.34
CA ASP A 24 -7.21 6.05 1.21
C ASP A 24 -5.82 5.50 1.58
N TRP A 25 -5.79 4.56 2.52
CA TRP A 25 -4.56 3.94 3.02
C TRP A 25 -4.62 2.42 2.87
N SER A 26 -3.62 1.85 2.22
CA SER A 26 -3.49 0.40 2.06
C SER A 26 -2.05 -0.06 2.27
N ILE A 27 -1.91 -1.33 2.67
CA ILE A 27 -0.62 -1.98 2.86
C ILE A 27 -0.68 -3.37 2.21
N GLY A 28 0.12 -3.52 1.17
CA GLY A 28 0.51 -4.79 0.60
C GLY A 28 1.65 -5.43 1.39
N TYR A 29 1.66 -6.76 1.51
CA TYR A 29 2.79 -7.51 2.06
C TYR A 29 3.13 -8.74 1.22
N ALA A 30 4.41 -9.11 1.19
CA ALA A 30 4.86 -10.34 0.57
C ALA A 30 4.46 -11.57 1.44
N PRO A 31 3.78 -12.58 0.86
CA PRO A 31 3.37 -13.79 1.58
C PRO A 31 4.55 -14.70 1.92
N GLU A 32 5.68 -14.54 1.24
CA GLU A 32 6.94 -15.23 1.51
C GLU A 32 7.93 -14.24 2.17
N PRO A 33 8.61 -14.65 3.25
CA PRO A 33 9.74 -13.89 3.76
C PRO A 33 10.99 -14.08 2.90
N ASP A 34 11.98 -13.20 3.06
CA ASP A 34 13.34 -13.37 2.54
C ASP A 34 14.12 -14.44 3.32
N GLU A 35 15.36 -14.70 2.89
CA GLU A 35 16.26 -15.70 3.54
C GLU A 35 16.59 -15.37 5.01
N SER A 36 16.43 -14.11 5.41
CA SER A 36 16.63 -13.64 6.79
C SER A 36 15.33 -13.64 7.61
N GLY A 37 14.21 -14.07 7.02
CA GLY A 37 12.90 -14.08 7.68
C GLY A 37 12.15 -12.75 7.61
N ASN A 38 12.64 -11.75 6.87
CA ASN A 38 11.99 -10.46 6.74
C ASN A 38 10.91 -10.48 5.66
N ARG A 39 9.89 -9.62 5.77
CA ARG A 39 8.88 -9.45 4.73
C ARG A 39 8.90 -8.06 4.16
N PHE A 40 8.77 -7.96 2.85
CA PHE A 40 8.57 -6.68 2.18
C PHE A 40 7.13 -6.22 2.38
N LEU A 41 6.99 -4.94 2.72
CA LEU A 41 5.74 -4.20 2.75
C LEU A 41 5.75 -3.16 1.64
N LEU A 42 4.61 -2.98 0.98
CA LEU A 42 4.35 -1.88 0.07
C LEU A 42 3.10 -1.16 0.56
N ALA A 43 3.26 0.04 1.08
CA ALA A 43 2.16 0.86 1.52
C ALA A 43 1.84 1.92 0.47
N HIS A 44 0.55 2.22 0.33
CA HIS A 44 0.06 3.20 -0.62
C HIS A 44 -0.88 4.17 0.09
N LEU A 45 -0.63 5.47 -0.11
CA LEU A 45 -1.48 6.56 0.33
C LEU A 45 -2.02 7.30 -0.89
N HIS A 46 -3.34 7.26 -1.06
CA HIS A 46 -4.06 8.10 -2.00
C HIS A 46 -4.75 9.24 -1.25
N VAL A 47 -4.56 10.47 -1.73
CA VAL A 47 -5.23 11.66 -1.19
C VAL A 47 -5.91 12.39 -2.34
N ALA A 48 -7.21 12.52 -2.25
CA ALA A 48 -8.05 13.27 -3.17
C ALA A 48 -8.52 14.57 -2.51
N THR A 49 -8.39 15.69 -3.21
CA THR A 49 -8.82 17.02 -2.75
C THR A 49 -9.79 17.65 -3.74
N GLY A 50 -10.23 18.89 -3.50
CA GLY A 50 -11.02 19.62 -4.50
C GLY A 50 -10.20 20.08 -5.72
N ASP A 51 -8.87 20.05 -5.63
CA ASP A 51 -7.95 20.66 -6.61
C ASP A 51 -7.07 19.64 -7.33
N GLY A 52 -6.95 18.42 -6.78
CA GLY A 52 -6.06 17.40 -7.30
C GLY A 52 -6.02 16.13 -6.49
N THR A 53 -5.15 15.23 -6.90
CA THR A 53 -4.83 14.00 -6.19
C THR A 53 -3.33 13.87 -5.95
N ALA A 54 -2.96 13.10 -4.93
CA ALA A 54 -1.61 12.61 -4.74
C ALA A 54 -1.61 11.12 -4.40
N ASP A 55 -0.77 10.38 -5.11
CA ASP A 55 -0.55 8.95 -4.95
C ASP A 55 0.90 8.72 -4.52
N ILE A 56 1.08 8.15 -3.33
CA ILE A 56 2.40 7.92 -2.74
C ILE A 56 2.57 6.44 -2.41
N ASP A 57 3.56 5.80 -3.04
CA ASP A 57 3.98 4.46 -2.66
C ASP A 57 5.22 4.52 -1.76
N VAL A 58 5.15 3.83 -0.62
CA VAL A 58 6.25 3.70 0.34
C VAL A 58 6.49 2.22 0.60
N SER A 59 7.73 1.77 0.41
CA SER A 59 8.14 0.43 0.81
C SER A 59 8.74 0.41 2.21
N GLY A 60 8.74 -0.76 2.83
CA GLY A 60 9.44 -1.01 4.09
C GLY A 60 9.70 -2.48 4.30
N VAL A 61 10.54 -2.80 5.28
CA VAL A 61 10.89 -4.18 5.63
C VAL A 61 10.34 -4.50 7.02
N LEU A 62 9.46 -5.48 7.10
CA LEU A 62 8.95 -6.02 8.35
C LEU A 62 9.91 -7.09 8.87
N GLN A 63 10.54 -6.80 10.00
CA GLN A 63 11.38 -7.73 10.74
C GLN A 63 10.58 -8.40 11.87
N GLY A 64 10.82 -9.69 12.11
CA GLY A 64 10.31 -10.40 13.28
C GLY A 64 10.24 -11.92 13.10
N ASP A 65 10.04 -12.61 14.22
CA ASP A 65 9.92 -14.07 14.25
C ASP A 65 8.60 -14.52 13.62
N ASN A 66 8.61 -14.77 12.31
CA ASN A 66 7.55 -15.45 11.54
C ASN A 66 8.16 -16.01 10.24
N ALA A 67 9.22 -16.81 10.41
CA ALA A 67 10.17 -17.21 9.36
C ALA A 67 9.61 -18.12 8.25
N GLY A 68 8.35 -18.59 8.34
CA GLY A 68 7.73 -19.45 7.34
C GLY A 68 6.90 -18.68 6.32
N ALA A 69 6.79 -19.18 5.09
CA ALA A 69 5.78 -18.67 4.14
C ALA A 69 4.37 -18.78 4.74
N LEU A 70 3.50 -17.81 4.45
CA LEU A 70 2.10 -17.85 4.88
C LEU A 70 1.31 -18.65 3.84
N LEU A 71 1.14 -19.94 4.08
CA LEU A 71 0.57 -20.86 3.09
C LEU A 71 -0.91 -21.16 3.41
N GLU A 72 -1.28 -21.13 4.69
CA GLU A 72 -2.65 -21.38 5.12
C GLU A 72 -3.40 -20.08 5.45
N GLU A 73 -4.70 -20.06 5.17
CA GLU A 73 -5.57 -18.91 5.43
C GLU A 73 -5.59 -18.53 6.93
N SER A 74 -5.50 -19.51 7.83
CA SER A 74 -5.43 -19.33 9.28
C SER A 74 -4.16 -18.58 9.73
N GLU A 75 -3.01 -18.89 9.12
CA GLU A 75 -1.73 -18.22 9.35
C GLU A 75 -1.80 -16.78 8.87
N ILE A 76 -2.47 -16.55 7.73
CA ILE A 76 -2.60 -15.23 7.15
C ILE A 76 -3.49 -14.33 8.01
N VAL A 77 -4.66 -14.81 8.42
CA VAL A 77 -5.54 -14.05 9.33
C VAL A 77 -4.82 -13.72 10.64
N THR A 78 -3.99 -14.64 11.14
CA THR A 78 -3.18 -14.42 12.33
C THR A 78 -2.12 -13.34 12.07
N PHE A 79 -1.39 -13.44 10.96
CA PHE A 79 -0.39 -12.47 10.54
C PHE A 79 -0.99 -11.08 10.35
N GLU A 80 -2.09 -10.94 9.62
CA GLU A 80 -2.77 -9.67 9.38
C GLU A 80 -3.23 -9.00 10.67
N ARG A 81 -3.73 -9.79 11.63
CA ARG A 81 -4.08 -9.29 12.97
C ARG A 81 -2.86 -8.79 13.74
N GLN A 82 -1.75 -9.52 13.65
CA GLN A 82 -0.51 -9.08 14.27
C GLN A 82 0.04 -7.83 13.58
N LEU A 83 -0.02 -7.76 12.25
CA LEU A 83 0.42 -6.62 11.45
C LEU A 83 -0.37 -5.35 11.81
N ASP A 84 -1.69 -5.44 11.96
CA ASP A 84 -2.57 -4.33 12.40
C ASP A 84 -2.18 -3.78 13.79
N SER A 85 -1.49 -4.57 14.62
CA SER A 85 -0.99 -4.15 15.93
C SER A 85 0.43 -3.56 15.91
N VAL A 86 1.10 -3.55 14.75
CA VAL A 86 2.48 -3.07 14.63
C VAL A 86 2.52 -1.54 14.61
N ALA A 87 2.92 -0.95 15.73
CA ALA A 87 3.02 0.50 15.87
C ALA A 87 3.95 1.18 14.83
N SER A 88 4.95 0.47 14.32
CA SER A 88 5.87 0.96 13.29
C SER A 88 5.26 1.04 11.89
N LEU A 89 4.05 0.51 11.64
CA LEU A 89 3.30 0.85 10.42
C LEU A 89 3.03 2.35 10.31
N ASN A 90 2.91 3.05 11.45
CA ASN A 90 2.78 4.50 11.46
C ASN A 90 3.99 5.21 10.83
N LEU A 91 5.16 4.57 10.80
CA LEU A 91 6.33 5.14 10.14
C LEU A 91 6.15 5.21 8.62
N LEU A 92 5.58 4.16 8.01
CA LEU A 92 5.25 4.15 6.58
C LEU A 92 4.21 5.22 6.28
N TYR A 93 3.14 5.28 7.08
CA TYR A 93 2.09 6.28 6.93
C TYR A 93 2.62 7.71 7.09
N PHE A 94 3.45 7.96 8.11
CA PHE A 94 4.04 9.29 8.34
C PHE A 94 4.92 9.73 7.17
N THR A 95 5.71 8.81 6.63
CA THR A 95 6.54 9.04 5.43
C THR A 95 5.67 9.40 4.23
N ALA A 96 4.63 8.58 3.95
CA ALA A 96 3.71 8.81 2.85
C ALA A 96 2.95 10.13 2.99
N ARG A 97 2.41 10.41 4.18
CA ARG A 97 1.69 11.64 4.52
C ARG A 97 2.55 12.88 4.33
N THR A 98 3.81 12.83 4.76
CA THR A 98 4.74 13.96 4.61
C THR A 98 4.99 14.25 3.13
N ALA A 99 5.18 13.20 2.33
CA ALA A 99 5.33 13.33 0.88
C ALA A 99 4.06 13.89 0.22
N ALA A 100 2.88 13.36 0.56
CA ALA A 100 1.59 13.83 0.04
C ALA A 100 1.33 15.31 0.36
N LEU A 101 1.61 15.75 1.59
CA LEU A 101 1.48 17.16 1.97
C LEU A 101 2.43 18.06 1.17
N GLY A 102 3.67 17.62 0.94
CA GLY A 102 4.61 18.35 0.09
C GLY A 102 4.13 18.43 -1.35
N ALA A 103 3.66 17.30 -1.89
CA ALA A 103 3.20 17.15 -3.27
C ALA A 103 1.96 18.02 -3.55
N LEU A 104 0.93 17.95 -2.69
CA LEU A 104 -0.28 18.75 -2.82
C LEU A 104 -0.05 20.23 -2.51
N GLY A 105 0.96 20.54 -1.69
CA GLY A 105 1.42 21.91 -1.49
C GLY A 105 1.93 22.58 -2.78
N LEU A 106 2.42 21.82 -3.76
CA LEU A 106 2.86 22.36 -5.06
C LEU A 106 1.71 22.89 -5.91
N ILE A 107 0.50 22.39 -5.68
CA ILE A 107 -0.72 22.81 -6.37
C ILE A 107 -1.61 23.66 -5.46
N GLU A 108 -1.03 24.20 -4.38
CA GLU A 108 -1.70 25.03 -3.36
C GLU A 108 -2.88 24.36 -2.64
N SER A 109 -3.06 23.05 -2.80
CA SER A 109 -4.12 22.30 -2.14
C SER A 109 -3.73 21.94 -0.71
N ARG A 110 -4.70 22.03 0.21
CA ARG A 110 -4.49 21.83 1.66
C ARG A 110 -5.47 20.80 2.20
N PRO A 111 -5.25 19.51 1.93
CA PRO A 111 -6.12 18.46 2.45
C PRO A 111 -6.01 18.32 3.97
N GLU A 112 -7.11 17.88 4.59
CA GLU A 112 -7.10 17.36 5.94
C GLU A 112 -6.68 15.89 5.92
N ILE A 113 -5.37 15.61 6.00
CA ILE A 113 -4.85 14.25 6.12
C ILE A 113 -4.67 13.89 7.61
N PRO A 114 -5.32 12.81 8.11
CA PRO A 114 -5.19 12.37 9.50
C PRO A 114 -3.73 12.24 9.94
N THR A 115 -3.41 12.63 11.17
CA THR A 115 -2.03 12.54 11.70
C THR A 115 -1.64 11.12 12.08
N SER A 116 -2.59 10.34 12.58
CA SER A 116 -2.43 8.91 12.83
C SER A 116 -2.80 8.11 11.59
N ALA A 117 -2.14 6.98 11.38
CA ALA A 117 -2.52 6.07 10.31
C ALA A 117 -3.96 5.60 10.54
N PRO A 118 -4.87 5.72 9.56
CA PRO A 118 -6.14 5.03 9.61
C PRO A 118 -5.88 3.52 9.56
N LYS A 119 -6.90 2.72 9.90
CA LYS A 119 -6.80 1.28 9.78
C LYS A 119 -6.50 0.92 8.32
N ALA A 120 -5.39 0.20 8.10
CA ALA A 120 -4.95 -0.13 6.75
C ALA A 120 -5.87 -1.18 6.13
N ARG A 121 -6.18 -1.00 4.84
CA ARG A 121 -6.64 -2.11 4.00
C ARG A 121 -5.44 -2.99 3.68
N LEU A 122 -5.42 -4.21 4.21
CA LEU A 122 -4.34 -5.16 3.99
C LEU A 122 -4.59 -5.96 2.71
N ALA A 123 -3.52 -6.18 1.93
CA ALA A 123 -3.55 -7.00 0.73
C ALA A 123 -2.32 -7.90 0.64
N ARG A 124 -2.50 -9.12 0.15
CA ARG A 124 -1.39 -10.02 -0.19
C ARG A 124 -0.80 -9.58 -1.53
N LEU A 125 0.51 -9.38 -1.58
CA LEU A 125 1.23 -9.20 -2.83
C LEU A 125 1.48 -10.57 -3.46
N VAL A 126 0.70 -10.89 -4.49
CA VAL A 126 0.90 -12.12 -5.25
C VAL A 126 1.95 -11.84 -6.33
N ARG A 127 2.98 -12.69 -6.45
CA ARG A 127 3.91 -12.60 -7.59
C ARG A 127 3.09 -12.76 -8.87
N ALA A 128 3.46 -12.04 -9.93
CA ALA A 128 2.83 -12.14 -11.24
C ALA A 128 3.15 -13.47 -11.97
N ASP A 129 3.36 -14.57 -11.24
CA ASP A 129 3.71 -15.89 -11.77
C ASP A 129 2.44 -16.74 -11.98
N GLY A 130 1.34 -16.07 -12.33
CA GLY A 130 -0.01 -16.64 -12.41
C GLY A 130 -1.01 -15.83 -13.23
N VAL A 131 -0.56 -14.89 -14.06
CA VAL A 131 -1.39 -14.47 -15.20
C VAL A 131 -1.29 -15.60 -16.22
N GLU A 132 -2.04 -16.69 -16.01
CA GLU A 132 -2.61 -17.35 -17.18
C GLU A 132 -3.45 -16.27 -17.86
N ALA A 133 -2.88 -15.69 -18.91
CA ALA A 133 -3.57 -14.79 -19.78
C ALA A 133 -4.76 -15.55 -20.35
N SER A 134 -5.90 -15.48 -19.68
CA SER A 134 -7.20 -15.72 -20.28
C SER A 134 -7.47 -14.52 -21.18
N HIS A 135 -6.68 -14.43 -22.26
CA HIS A 135 -7.15 -13.90 -23.52
C HIS A 135 -8.31 -14.81 -23.93
N GLN A 136 -9.50 -14.54 -23.40
CA GLN A 136 -10.71 -14.77 -24.17
C GLN A 136 -10.58 -13.89 -25.40
N THR A 137 -10.00 -14.49 -26.44
CA THR A 137 -10.19 -14.05 -27.80
C THR A 137 -11.68 -14.25 -28.02
N SER A 138 -12.46 -13.19 -27.84
CA SER A 138 -13.81 -13.14 -28.38
C SER A 138 -13.64 -13.17 -29.89
N GLU A 139 -13.63 -14.36 -30.48
CA GLU A 139 -13.96 -14.51 -31.89
C GLU A 139 -15.33 -13.83 -32.09
N PRO A 140 -15.44 -12.85 -32.99
CA PRO A 140 -16.74 -12.45 -33.46
C PRO A 140 -17.29 -13.61 -34.28
N ALA A 141 -18.36 -14.24 -33.79
CA ALA A 141 -19.19 -15.08 -34.63
C ALA A 141 -19.88 -14.16 -35.67
N GLU A 142 -19.23 -13.98 -36.82
CA GLU A 142 -19.86 -13.43 -38.01
C GLU A 142 -20.53 -14.56 -38.82
N ALA A 143 -21.83 -14.30 -39.07
CA ALA A 143 -22.72 -14.82 -40.12
C ALA A 143 -23.20 -16.29 -40.06
#